data_AF-A0A2E4EC94-F1
#
_entry.id   AF-A0A2E4EC94-F1
#
_cell.length_a   1.000
_cell.length_b   1.000
_cell.length_c   1.000
_cell.angle_alpha   90.00
_cell.angle_beta   90.00
_cell.angle_gamma   90.00
#
_symmetry.space_group_name_H-M   'P 1'
#
loop_
_entity.id
_entity.type
_entity.pdbx_description
1 polymer ?
#
loop_
_entity_poly.entity_id
_entity_poly.type
_entity_poly.pdbx_seq_one_letter_code
_entity_poly.pdbx_strand_id
1 'polypeptide(L)'
;MSSRIQNHGLMFFMFINRLIRDQMIELDERDPRIMRLGNLPSAYFLCGRDDNDEPFLGVPAEMMPWFTQIDWTGASLCRKEGYLYLEGRDPRTQTMLIAFGIRVRSKRLNVFAIDGHEDVDMMSLNMKVFEKDEQNPKQVYFADHHEVIGIPLQEIGTCHELSTDEEAEESRKILAKSGLDRTFTPTKIVGA
;
A
#
# COMPACT_ATOMS: atom_id res chain seq x y z
N MET A 1 29.41 -0.97 18.36
CA MET A 1 28.76 -1.66 17.22
C MET A 1 27.62 -2.49 17.78
N SER A 2 26.38 -2.03 17.66
CA SER A 2 25.19 -2.70 18.20
C SER A 2 24.34 -3.24 17.05
N SER A 3 24.01 -4.52 17.14
CA SER A 3 23.35 -5.39 16.15
C SER A 3 21.86 -5.09 15.98
N ARG A 4 21.49 -3.90 15.51
CA ARG A 4 20.13 -3.63 15.02
C ARG A 4 20.08 -3.79 13.51
N ILE A 5 20.01 -5.04 13.05
CA ILE A 5 19.39 -5.31 11.76
C ILE A 5 17.90 -5.02 11.97
N GLN A 6 17.49 -3.75 11.80
CA GLN A 6 16.08 -3.40 11.69
C GLN A 6 15.60 -3.98 10.37
N ASN A 7 14.97 -5.16 10.42
CA ASN A 7 14.41 -5.77 9.24
C ASN A 7 13.06 -5.10 8.95
N HIS A 8 13.08 -4.00 8.22
CA HIS A 8 11.89 -3.22 7.83
C HIS A 8 10.84 -4.11 7.13
N GLY A 9 11.30 -5.05 6.30
CA GLY A 9 10.44 -6.06 5.69
C GLY A 9 9.72 -6.95 6.70
N LEU A 10 10.37 -7.32 7.81
CA LEU A 10 9.72 -8.07 8.89
C LEU A 10 8.63 -7.24 9.58
N MET A 11 8.87 -5.95 9.85
CA MET A 11 7.86 -5.07 10.45
C MET A 11 6.65 -4.88 9.54
N PHE A 12 6.89 -4.68 8.24
CA PHE A 12 5.83 -4.63 7.24
C PHE A 12 5.05 -5.95 7.19
N PHE A 13 5.75 -7.09 7.16
CA PHE A 13 5.11 -8.40 7.19
C PHE A 13 4.28 -8.61 8.47
N MET A 14 4.77 -8.22 9.64
CA MET A 14 4.01 -8.27 10.89
C MET A 14 2.76 -7.39 10.84
N PHE A 15 2.87 -6.20 10.24
CA PHE A 15 1.74 -5.32 10.00
C PHE A 15 0.68 -5.96 9.10
N ILE A 16 1.09 -6.52 7.94
CA ILE A 16 0.18 -7.23 7.03
C ILE A 16 -0.48 -8.43 7.71
N ASN A 17 0.27 -9.27 8.42
CA ASN A 17 -0.30 -10.43 9.13
C ASN A 17 -1.36 -10.02 10.16
N ARG A 18 -1.13 -8.92 10.89
CA ARG A 18 -2.12 -8.38 11.80
C ARG A 18 -3.40 -7.99 11.07
N LEU A 19 -3.29 -7.30 9.93
CA LEU A 19 -4.45 -6.91 9.13
C LEU A 19 -5.19 -8.12 8.55
N ILE A 20 -4.48 -9.16 8.10
CA ILE A 20 -5.10 -10.41 7.62
C ILE A 20 -5.88 -11.09 8.75
N ARG A 21 -5.24 -11.27 9.91
CA ARG A 21 -5.87 -11.89 11.09
C ARG A 21 -7.12 -11.12 11.53
N ASP A 22 -7.05 -9.80 11.51
CA ASP A 22 -8.15 -8.92 11.92
C ASP A 22 -9.18 -8.69 10.78
N GLN A 23 -9.03 -9.36 9.64
CA GLN A 23 -9.89 -9.26 8.44
C GLN A 23 -10.04 -7.83 7.90
N MET A 24 -8.98 -7.04 8.00
CA MET A 24 -8.95 -5.64 7.56
C MET A 24 -8.25 -5.44 6.20
N ILE A 25 -7.76 -6.51 5.60
CA ILE A 25 -7.14 -6.53 4.27
C ILE A 25 -7.70 -7.69 3.46
N GLU A 26 -7.92 -7.46 2.18
CA GLU A 26 -8.43 -8.44 1.23
C GLU A 26 -7.33 -8.74 0.21
N LEU A 27 -6.94 -10.00 0.09
CA LEU A 27 -6.06 -10.45 -0.98
C LEU A 27 -6.90 -10.59 -2.25
N ASP A 28 -6.39 -10.10 -3.38
CA ASP A 28 -7.06 -10.33 -4.66
C ASP A 28 -7.09 -11.83 -5.00
N GLU A 29 -8.22 -12.28 -5.55
CA GLU A 29 -8.41 -13.71 -5.84
C GLU A 29 -7.61 -14.15 -7.08
N ARG A 30 -7.42 -13.24 -8.03
CA ARG A 30 -6.63 -13.51 -9.24
C ARG A 30 -5.16 -13.42 -8.91
N ASP A 31 -4.70 -12.41 -8.17
CA ASP A 31 -3.31 -12.31 -7.76
C ASP A 31 -3.14 -12.00 -6.26
N PRO A 32 -2.76 -12.99 -5.43
CA PRO A 32 -2.64 -12.78 -3.99
C PRO A 32 -1.50 -11.82 -3.58
N ARG A 33 -0.65 -11.38 -4.51
CA ARG A 33 0.34 -10.30 -4.27
C ARG A 33 -0.33 -8.92 -4.18
N ILE A 34 -1.54 -8.78 -4.70
CA ILE A 34 -2.34 -7.55 -4.61
C ILE A 34 -3.15 -7.61 -3.31
N MET A 35 -2.86 -6.68 -2.41
CA MET A 35 -3.50 -6.60 -1.11
C MET A 35 -4.27 -5.29 -0.99
N ARG A 36 -5.57 -5.37 -0.75
CA ARG A 36 -6.48 -4.21 -0.67
C ARG A 36 -6.86 -3.93 0.77
N LEU A 37 -6.46 -2.79 1.29
CA LEU A 37 -6.88 -2.34 2.61
C LEU A 37 -8.38 -2.06 2.65
N GLY A 38 -9.01 -2.41 3.78
CA GLY A 38 -10.34 -1.94 4.14
C GLY A 38 -10.36 -0.45 4.49
N ASN A 39 -11.55 0.09 4.73
CA ASN A 39 -11.73 1.52 5.05
C ASN A 39 -10.95 1.96 6.30
N LEU A 40 -10.97 1.15 7.36
CA LEU A 40 -10.35 1.49 8.65
C LEU A 40 -8.82 1.59 8.57
N PRO A 41 -8.07 0.57 8.09
CA PRO A 41 -6.63 0.70 7.95
C PRO A 41 -6.21 1.69 6.86
N SER A 42 -7.03 1.91 5.83
CA SER A 42 -6.74 2.96 4.84
C SER A 42 -6.76 4.35 5.47
N ALA A 43 -7.57 4.57 6.52
CA ALA A 43 -7.62 5.82 7.26
C ALA A 43 -6.39 6.09 8.14
N TYR A 44 -5.45 5.14 8.23
CA TYR A 44 -4.13 5.41 8.82
C TYR A 44 -3.29 6.34 7.96
N PHE A 45 -3.57 6.39 6.66
CA PHE A 45 -2.88 7.25 5.71
C PHE A 45 -3.68 8.53 5.46
N LEU A 46 -2.94 9.61 5.19
CA LEU A 46 -3.51 10.86 4.72
C LEU A 46 -3.17 11.04 3.24
N CYS A 47 -3.93 11.86 2.54
CA CYS A 47 -3.61 12.23 1.17
C CYS A 47 -3.82 13.73 1.01
N GLY A 48 -2.91 14.37 0.31
CA GLY A 48 -2.86 15.82 0.18
C GLY A 48 -1.98 16.26 -0.99
N ARG A 49 -1.95 17.57 -1.19
CA ARG A 49 -0.95 18.26 -2.00
C ARG A 49 -0.17 19.19 -1.09
N ASP A 50 1.12 19.35 -1.36
CA ASP A 50 1.96 20.26 -0.60
C ASP A 50 1.88 21.70 -1.14
N ASP A 51 2.74 22.58 -0.62
CA ASP A 51 2.76 24.00 -0.99
C ASP A 51 3.17 24.24 -2.46
N ASN A 52 3.77 23.26 -3.12
CA ASN A 52 4.13 23.29 -4.55
C ASN A 52 3.08 22.60 -5.43
N ASP A 53 1.93 22.23 -4.87
CA ASP A 53 0.88 21.45 -5.51
C ASP A 53 1.32 20.02 -5.88
N GLU A 54 2.40 19.50 -5.27
CA GLU A 54 2.87 18.14 -5.49
C GLU A 54 2.06 17.15 -4.65
N PRO A 55 1.58 16.03 -5.23
CA PRO A 55 0.75 15.09 -4.52
C PRO A 55 1.58 14.23 -3.55
N PHE A 56 1.03 14.01 -2.35
CA PHE A 56 1.69 13.18 -1.36
C PHE A 56 0.74 12.20 -0.66
N LEU A 57 1.31 11.06 -0.25
CA LEU A 57 0.76 10.14 0.72
C LEU A 57 1.34 10.46 2.10
N GLY A 58 0.47 10.81 3.04
CA GLY A 58 0.83 10.99 4.45
C GLY A 58 0.96 9.63 5.14
N VAL A 59 2.13 9.34 5.68
CA VAL A 59 2.44 8.13 6.44
C VAL A 59 2.58 8.51 7.92
N PRO A 60 1.92 7.81 8.85
CA PRO A 60 2.03 8.12 10.28
C PRO A 60 3.43 7.78 10.80
N ALA A 61 3.98 8.60 11.70
CA ALA A 61 5.33 8.45 12.23
C ALA A 61 5.59 7.09 12.90
N GLU A 62 4.56 6.44 13.46
CA GLU A 62 4.67 5.09 14.04
C GLU A 62 4.98 4.01 13.01
N MET A 63 4.77 4.30 11.72
CA MET A 63 5.14 3.43 10.60
C MET A 63 6.57 3.67 10.08
N MET A 64 7.27 4.65 10.64
CA MET A 64 8.64 4.95 10.26
C MET A 64 9.68 4.11 11.01
N PRO A 65 10.82 3.78 10.37
CA PRO A 65 11.11 3.98 8.95
C PRO A 65 10.64 2.81 8.08
N TRP A 66 9.99 1.80 8.67
CA TRP A 66 9.81 0.51 8.02
C TRP A 66 8.89 0.54 6.80
N PHE A 67 7.93 1.48 6.74
CA PHE A 67 7.03 1.62 5.60
C PHE A 67 7.69 2.37 4.43
N THR A 68 8.44 3.43 4.72
CA THR A 68 9.10 4.26 3.70
C THR A 68 10.38 3.65 3.15
N GLN A 69 10.98 2.69 3.87
CA GLN A 69 12.14 1.93 3.38
C GLN A 69 11.77 0.72 2.51
N ILE A 70 10.48 0.47 2.27
CA ILE A 70 10.07 -0.48 1.23
C ILE A 70 10.35 0.17 -0.12
N ASP A 71 10.92 -0.60 -1.04
CA ASP A 71 11.26 -0.14 -2.39
C ASP A 71 9.99 -0.04 -3.25
N TRP A 72 9.22 1.03 -3.02
CA TRP A 72 8.06 1.38 -3.82
C TRP A 72 8.52 1.96 -5.16
N THR A 73 8.41 1.15 -6.21
CA THR A 73 8.89 1.48 -7.55
C THR A 73 7.87 2.24 -8.39
N GLY A 74 6.60 2.23 -7.99
CA GLY A 74 5.51 2.89 -8.71
C GLY A 74 4.25 3.01 -7.87
N ALA A 75 3.31 3.81 -8.37
CA ALA A 75 1.99 3.95 -7.77
C ALA A 75 0.91 4.02 -8.86
N SER A 76 -0.18 3.28 -8.66
CA SER A 76 -1.30 3.23 -9.61
C SER A 76 -2.58 3.79 -9.01
N LEU A 77 -3.20 4.74 -9.70
CA LEU A 77 -4.54 5.26 -9.41
C LEU A 77 -5.59 4.37 -10.07
N CYS A 78 -6.49 3.80 -9.28
CA CYS A 78 -7.65 3.08 -9.79
C CYS A 78 -8.93 3.77 -9.35
N ARG A 79 -9.41 4.74 -10.13
CA ARG A 79 -10.62 5.52 -9.77
C ARG A 79 -11.89 4.68 -9.71
N LYS A 80 -12.00 3.70 -10.61
CA LYS A 80 -13.15 2.81 -10.70
C LYS A 80 -13.34 2.00 -9.42
N GLU A 81 -12.25 1.50 -8.85
CA GLU A 81 -12.28 0.68 -7.62
C GLU A 81 -12.08 1.52 -6.34
N GLY A 82 -11.54 2.74 -6.47
CA GLY A 82 -11.32 3.66 -5.36
C GLY A 82 -10.07 3.32 -4.55
N TYR A 83 -8.96 3.09 -5.25
CA TYR A 83 -7.68 2.71 -4.62
C TYR A 83 -6.50 3.49 -5.21
N LEU A 84 -5.54 3.79 -4.35
CA LEU A 84 -4.15 4.06 -4.72
C LEU A 84 -3.35 2.79 -4.41
N TYR A 85 -2.75 2.16 -5.40
CA TYR A 85 -1.86 1.03 -5.20
C TYR A 85 -0.41 1.51 -5.14
N LEU A 86 0.31 1.14 -4.09
CA LEU A 86 1.78 1.23 -4.08
C LEU A 86 2.36 -0.08 -4.60
N GLU A 87 3.29 0.00 -5.55
CA GLU A 87 3.83 -1.15 -6.25
C GLU A 87 5.30 -1.37 -5.85
N GLY A 88 5.64 -2.59 -5.47
CA GLY A 88 7.02 -3.04 -5.40
C GLY A 88 7.27 -4.04 -6.52
N ARG A 89 8.22 -3.73 -7.41
CA ARG A 89 8.60 -4.59 -8.55
C ARG A 89 10.04 -5.06 -8.40
N ASP A 90 10.34 -6.22 -8.99
CA ASP A 90 11.71 -6.66 -9.14
C ASP A 90 12.45 -5.68 -10.07
N PRO A 91 13.56 -5.06 -9.64
CA PRO A 91 14.22 -4.02 -10.43
C PRO A 91 14.79 -4.54 -11.77
N ARG A 92 15.03 -5.84 -11.89
CA ARG A 92 15.60 -6.47 -13.10
C ARG A 92 14.53 -6.93 -14.07
N THR A 93 13.49 -7.60 -13.57
CA THR A 93 12.46 -8.19 -14.43
C THR A 93 11.21 -7.32 -14.57
N GLN A 94 11.06 -6.30 -13.73
CA GLN A 94 9.84 -5.48 -13.60
C GLN A 94 8.60 -6.27 -13.17
N THR A 95 8.78 -7.54 -12.78
CA THR A 95 7.72 -8.39 -12.24
C THR A 95 7.21 -7.83 -10.93
N MET A 96 5.89 -7.73 -10.79
CA MET A 96 5.27 -7.28 -9.55
C MET A 96 5.59 -8.26 -8.41
N LEU A 97 6.22 -7.76 -7.35
CA LEU A 97 6.44 -8.51 -6.12
C LEU A 97 5.30 -8.30 -5.15
N ILE A 98 4.77 -7.07 -5.11
CA ILE A 98 3.72 -6.66 -4.19
C ILE A 98 2.94 -5.47 -4.74
N ALA A 99 1.63 -5.45 -4.49
CA ALA A 99 0.83 -4.24 -4.64
C ALA A 99 0.01 -4.01 -3.38
N PHE A 100 0.14 -2.82 -2.80
CA PHE A 100 -0.52 -2.43 -1.55
C PHE A 100 -1.55 -1.33 -1.83
N GLY A 101 -2.82 -1.73 -1.93
CA GLY A 101 -3.95 -0.87 -2.24
C GLY A 101 -4.49 -0.15 -1.01
N ILE A 102 -4.30 1.17 -0.95
CA ILE A 102 -4.88 2.07 0.05
C ILE A 102 -6.21 2.58 -0.49
N ARG A 103 -7.30 2.33 0.23
CA ARG A 103 -8.63 2.73 -0.21
C ARG A 103 -8.84 4.23 -0.05
N VAL A 104 -9.15 4.89 -1.15
CA VAL A 104 -9.43 6.32 -1.22
C VAL A 104 -10.72 6.51 -1.98
N ARG A 105 -11.65 7.31 -1.44
CA ARG A 105 -12.91 7.61 -2.15
C ARG A 105 -12.57 8.15 -3.55
N SER A 106 -13.21 7.64 -4.61
CA SER A 106 -12.81 7.94 -5.99
C SER A 106 -12.63 9.43 -6.29
N LYS A 107 -13.53 10.29 -5.80
CA LYS A 107 -13.40 11.76 -5.95
C LYS A 107 -12.16 12.36 -5.27
N ARG A 108 -11.68 11.74 -4.19
CA ARG A 108 -10.48 12.16 -3.46
C ARG A 108 -9.19 11.71 -4.14
N LEU A 109 -9.23 10.77 -5.10
CA LEU A 109 -8.05 10.43 -5.90
C LEU A 109 -7.59 11.59 -6.79
N ASN A 110 -8.46 12.59 -7.03
CA ASN A 110 -8.07 13.85 -7.67
C ASN A 110 -6.96 14.61 -6.93
N VAL A 111 -6.71 14.28 -5.66
CA VAL A 111 -5.56 14.82 -4.93
C VAL A 111 -4.23 14.40 -5.55
N PHE A 112 -4.17 13.22 -6.18
CA PHE A 112 -2.95 12.69 -6.80
C PHE A 112 -2.79 13.12 -8.25
N ALA A 113 -3.89 13.10 -9.01
CA ALA A 113 -3.96 13.65 -10.37
C ALA A 113 -5.41 14.08 -10.65
N ILE A 114 -5.63 15.31 -11.08
CA ILE A 114 -6.95 15.87 -11.37
C ILE A 114 -7.42 15.31 -12.71
N ASP A 115 -8.49 14.50 -12.66
CA ASP A 115 -9.09 13.86 -13.82
C ASP A 115 -9.45 14.88 -14.92
N GLY A 116 -8.98 14.61 -16.15
CA GLY A 116 -9.18 15.47 -17.31
C GLY A 116 -8.37 16.77 -17.35
N HIS A 117 -7.55 17.06 -16.34
CA HIS A 117 -6.74 18.28 -16.27
C HIS A 117 -5.24 18.02 -16.21
N GLU A 118 -4.83 16.95 -15.54
CA GLU A 118 -3.43 16.56 -15.39
C GLU A 118 -3.17 15.23 -16.10
N ASP A 119 -1.97 15.09 -16.66
CA ASP A 119 -1.48 13.84 -17.22
C ASP A 119 -0.84 13.01 -16.10
N VAL A 120 -1.55 11.98 -15.65
CA VAL A 120 -1.13 11.10 -14.53
C VAL A 120 0.24 10.49 -14.75
N ASP A 121 0.60 10.16 -15.99
CA ASP A 121 1.87 9.50 -16.34
C ASP A 121 3.06 10.46 -16.23
N MET A 122 2.79 11.77 -16.16
CA MET A 122 3.78 12.83 -15.94
C MET A 122 3.84 13.27 -14.47
N MET A 123 2.97 12.72 -13.62
CA MET A 123 2.93 13.03 -12.19
C MET A 123 3.82 12.08 -11.39
N SER A 124 4.14 12.49 -10.17
CA SER A 124 4.85 11.63 -9.22
C SER A 124 4.29 11.80 -7.83
N LEU A 125 4.20 10.70 -7.10
CA LEU A 125 3.77 10.64 -5.71
C LEU A 125 4.96 10.80 -4.78
N ASN A 126 4.81 11.69 -3.80
CA ASN A 126 5.73 11.80 -2.68
C ASN A 126 5.15 11.14 -1.41
N MET A 127 5.98 10.89 -0.40
CA MET A 127 5.55 10.48 0.93
C MET A 127 5.99 11.50 1.98
N LYS A 128 5.03 11.99 2.78
CA LYS A 128 5.29 12.84 3.94
C LYS A 128 4.96 12.11 5.23
N VAL A 129 5.77 12.31 6.25
CA VAL A 129 5.47 11.78 7.59
C VAL A 129 4.61 12.76 8.35
N PHE A 130 3.65 12.23 9.11
CA PHE A 130 2.84 13.03 10.02
C PHE A 130 2.75 12.43 11.41
N GLU A 131 2.59 13.31 12.39
CA GLU A 131 2.32 13.00 13.79
C GLU A 131 0.98 13.62 14.21
N LYS A 132 0.20 12.92 15.02
CA LYS A 132 -1.04 13.48 15.58
C LYS A 132 -0.69 14.40 16.75
N ASP A 133 -1.36 15.54 16.83
CA ASP A 133 -1.25 16.39 18.00
C ASP A 133 -1.91 15.71 19.21
N GLU A 134 -1.13 15.47 20.27
CA GLU A 134 -1.59 14.85 21.51
C GLU A 134 -2.64 15.70 22.24
N GLN A 135 -2.61 17.02 22.06
CA GLN A 135 -3.54 17.96 22.69
C GLN A 135 -4.80 18.15 21.86
N ASN A 136 -4.70 18.00 20.54
CA ASN A 136 -5.84 18.13 19.63
C ASN A 136 -5.83 17.03 18.56
N PRO A 137 -6.59 15.92 18.76
CA PRO A 137 -6.58 14.77 17.85
C PRO A 137 -7.17 15.06 16.45
N LYS A 138 -7.66 16.28 16.19
CA LYS A 138 -8.09 16.74 14.87
C LYS A 138 -6.98 17.43 14.08
N GLN A 139 -5.83 17.67 14.70
CA GLN A 139 -4.67 18.29 14.09
C GLN A 139 -3.55 17.27 13.93
N VAL A 140 -2.76 17.48 12.89
CA VAL A 140 -1.56 16.70 12.58
C VAL A 140 -0.44 17.66 12.23
N TYR A 141 0.78 17.30 12.61
CA TYR A 141 1.99 17.96 12.18
C TYR A 141 2.60 17.15 11.05
N PHE A 142 3.00 17.80 9.97
CA PHE A 142 3.75 17.17 8.89
C PHE A 142 5.22 17.55 9.01
N ALA A 143 6.11 16.65 8.61
CA ALA A 143 7.49 17.01 8.37
C ALA A 143 7.59 17.98 7.18
N ASP A 144 8.51 18.95 7.26
CA ASP A 144 8.74 19.93 6.19
C ASP A 144 9.22 19.27 4.89
N HIS A 145 9.91 18.14 5.00
CA HIS A 145 10.49 17.41 3.87
C HIS A 145 9.70 16.15 3.52
N HIS A 146 9.89 15.69 2.29
CA HIS A 146 9.45 14.39 1.82
C HIS A 146 10.46 13.31 2.24
N GLU A 147 9.98 12.21 2.81
CA GLU A 147 10.81 11.04 3.13
C GLU A 147 11.08 10.18 1.89
N VAL A 148 10.09 10.09 1.00
CA VAL A 148 10.21 9.46 -0.32
C VAL A 148 9.70 10.43 -1.36
N ILE A 149 10.41 10.56 -2.48
CA ILE A 149 10.11 11.52 -3.54
C ILE A 149 10.05 10.78 -4.87
N GLY A 150 9.14 11.21 -5.74
CA GLY A 150 9.24 10.87 -7.16
C GLY A 150 8.78 9.46 -7.52
N ILE A 151 7.86 8.85 -6.76
CA ILE A 151 7.29 7.55 -7.14
C ILE A 151 6.40 7.77 -8.36
N PRO A 152 6.69 7.18 -9.52
CA PRO A 152 5.91 7.43 -10.74
C PRO A 152 4.44 7.05 -10.56
N LEU A 153 3.54 7.89 -11.05
CA LEU A 153 2.11 7.62 -11.07
C LEU A 153 1.68 7.07 -12.43
N GLN A 154 0.67 6.20 -12.43
CA GLN A 154 -0.07 5.76 -13.61
C GLN A 154 -1.55 5.60 -13.25
N GLU A 155 -2.44 5.62 -14.24
CA GLU A 155 -3.86 5.32 -14.05
C GLU A 155 -4.20 3.94 -14.63
N ILE A 156 -4.94 3.14 -13.88
CA ILE A 156 -5.38 1.80 -14.26
C ILE A 156 -6.89 1.67 -14.12
N GLY A 157 -7.52 0.91 -15.01
CA GLY A 157 -8.96 0.64 -14.97
C GLY A 157 -9.35 -0.34 -13.86
N THR A 158 -8.47 -1.27 -13.54
CA THR A 158 -8.65 -2.32 -12.53
C THR A 158 -7.30 -2.80 -11.98
N CYS A 159 -7.27 -3.28 -10.73
CA CYS A 159 -6.04 -3.82 -10.13
C CYS A 159 -5.41 -4.98 -10.91
N HIS A 160 -6.20 -5.65 -11.75
CA HIS A 160 -5.77 -6.67 -12.69
C HIS A 160 -4.77 -6.22 -13.76
N GLU A 161 -4.58 -4.92 -13.96
CA GLU A 161 -3.59 -4.37 -14.88
C GLU A 161 -2.19 -4.29 -14.25
N LEU A 162 -2.07 -4.50 -12.94
CA LEU A 162 -0.79 -4.44 -12.20
C LEU A 162 0.15 -5.62 -12.51
N SER A 163 -0.38 -6.73 -13.01
CA SER A 163 0.38 -7.94 -13.32
C SER A 163 -0.19 -8.67 -14.52
N THR A 164 0.63 -9.45 -15.21
CA THR A 164 0.16 -10.32 -16.29
C THR A 164 -0.56 -11.56 -15.75
N ASP A 165 -1.34 -12.24 -16.60
CA ASP A 165 -2.00 -13.50 -16.24
C ASP A 165 -1.03 -14.61 -15.84
N GLU A 166 0.11 -14.68 -16.52
CA GLU A 166 1.15 -15.67 -16.25
C GLU A 166 1.75 -15.45 -14.86
N GLU A 167 2.10 -14.21 -14.53
CA GLU A 167 2.64 -13.85 -13.21
C GLU A 167 1.62 -14.11 -12.10
N ALA A 168 0.34 -13.77 -12.32
CA ALA A 168 -0.72 -14.02 -11.37
C ALA A 168 -0.94 -15.53 -11.14
N GLU A 169 -0.88 -16.34 -12.20
CA GLU A 169 -0.97 -17.80 -12.09
C GLU A 169 0.21 -18.40 -11.34
N GLU A 170 1.43 -17.94 -11.61
CA GLU A 170 2.62 -18.36 -10.90
C GLU A 170 2.52 -18.03 -9.40
N SER A 171 2.12 -16.80 -9.07
CA SER A 171 1.87 -16.34 -7.70
C SER A 171 0.88 -17.25 -6.96
N ARG A 172 -0.25 -17.60 -7.59
CA ARG A 172 -1.22 -18.56 -7.03
C ARG A 172 -0.62 -19.95 -6.80
N LYS A 173 0.18 -20.46 -7.74
CA LYS A 173 0.87 -21.75 -7.60
C LYS A 173 1.88 -21.74 -6.45
N ILE A 174 2.62 -20.64 -6.27
CA ILE A 174 3.55 -20.47 -5.15
C ILE A 174 2.80 -20.47 -3.81
N LEU A 175 1.69 -19.73 -3.72
CA LEU A 175 0.86 -19.70 -2.52
C LEU A 175 0.24 -21.06 -2.19
N ALA A 176 -0.26 -21.78 -3.20
CA ALA A 176 -0.81 -23.13 -2.99
C ALA A 176 0.27 -24.11 -2.49
N LYS A 177 1.49 -24.02 -3.03
CA LYS A 177 2.63 -24.84 -2.60
C LYS A 177 3.12 -24.51 -1.19
N SER A 178 2.92 -23.29 -0.70
CA SER A 178 3.34 -22.90 0.65
C SER A 178 2.43 -23.44 1.76
N GLY A 179 1.31 -24.09 1.41
CA GLY A 179 0.36 -24.63 2.38
C GLY A 179 -0.49 -23.57 3.08
N LEU A 180 -0.36 -22.29 2.68
CA LEU A 180 -1.25 -21.18 3.05
C LEU A 180 -2.53 -21.21 2.22
N ASP A 181 -3.06 -22.41 1.98
CA ASP A 181 -4.36 -22.57 1.35
C ASP A 181 -5.45 -22.03 2.27
N ARG A 182 -6.58 -21.60 1.70
CA ARG A 182 -7.73 -20.88 2.31
C ARG A 182 -8.47 -21.66 3.42
N THR A 183 -7.81 -22.59 4.11
CA THR A 183 -8.39 -23.56 5.06
C THR A 183 -7.79 -23.51 6.46
N PHE A 184 -7.38 -22.33 6.97
CA PHE A 184 -7.31 -22.18 8.43
C PHE A 184 -8.71 -21.91 8.99
N THR A 185 -9.58 -22.93 8.93
CA THR A 185 -10.85 -22.94 9.65
C THR A 185 -10.53 -23.40 11.07
N PRO A 186 -10.62 -22.55 12.11
CA PRO A 186 -10.34 -22.97 13.48
C PRO A 186 -11.41 -23.98 13.93
N THR A 187 -11.07 -25.26 13.91
CA THR A 187 -11.92 -26.31 14.47
C THR A 187 -11.87 -26.20 15.99
N LYS A 188 -12.95 -25.70 16.60
CA LYS A 188 -13.12 -25.72 18.06
C LYS A 188 -13.27 -27.16 18.52
N ILE A 189 -12.22 -27.74 19.09
CA ILE A 189 -12.30 -29.04 19.76
C ILE A 189 -12.98 -28.80 21.11
N VAL A 190 -14.18 -29.33 21.29
CA VAL A 190 -14.80 -29.44 22.61
C VAL A 190 -14.19 -30.67 23.27
N GLY A 191 -13.38 -30.48 24.30
CA GLY A 191 -12.79 -31.57 25.07
C GLY A 191 -13.87 -32.45 25.66
N ALA A 192 -13.67 -33.78 25.56
CA ALA A 192 -14.45 -34.78 26.25
C ALA A 192 -14.19 -34.76 27.76
#